data_AF-G3AVI5-F1
#
_entry.id   AF-G3AVI5-F1
#
_cell.length_a   1.000
_cell.length_b   1.000
_cell.length_c   1.000
_cell.angle_alpha   90.00
_cell.angle_beta   90.00
_cell.angle_gamma   90.00
#
_symmetry.space_group_name_H-M   'P 1'
#
loop_
_entity.id
_entity.type
_entity.pdbx_description
1 polymer ?
#
loop_
_entity_poly.entity_id
_entity_poly.type
_entity_poly.pdbx_seq_one_letter_code
_entity_poly.pdbx_strand_id
1 'polypeptide(L)'
;MDQSPDDGKITLSRDDLRYVYNQLYISTMDRLNLHLPTEENDPMKNQVATILNEFLLNVFDDARHSLIVDGVADDKPISEVLALPERQEVVEPFDVELNQQLKDTLLEFENEIVKSTTQKRELPKQAAAEYEKFVDRVDQGVSEYLAKIDEEVEVINNQESFDFEIEDKDIPYEELRAKYLDTLEKLDELKQIVPETESRLERDLQTMAFLEQAYERQKREEL
;
A
#
# COMPACT_ATOMS: atom_id res chain seq x y z
N MET A 1 13.96 51.66 -73.20
CA MET A 1 12.72 52.37 -72.87
C MET A 1 12.84 52.76 -71.43
N ASP A 2 12.91 54.06 -71.23
CA ASP A 2 13.00 54.77 -69.97
C ASP A 2 11.67 54.61 -69.23
N GLN A 3 11.67 53.94 -68.07
CA GLN A 3 10.49 53.93 -67.20
C GLN A 3 10.70 55.07 -66.19
N SER A 4 9.90 56.12 -66.36
CA SER A 4 9.76 57.22 -65.41
C SER A 4 9.49 56.68 -64.00
N PRO A 5 9.91 57.42 -62.95
CA PRO A 5 9.72 56.97 -61.58
C PRO A 5 8.21 56.86 -61.30
N ASP A 6 7.81 55.84 -60.54
CA ASP A 6 6.46 55.74 -60.00
C ASP A 6 6.29 56.88 -58.98
N ASP A 7 5.96 58.07 -59.49
CA ASP A 7 5.98 59.35 -58.78
C ASP A 7 4.91 59.38 -57.67
N GLY A 8 5.27 58.84 -56.50
CA GLY A 8 4.49 58.96 -55.27
C GLY A 8 4.56 57.76 -54.33
N LYS A 9 5.10 56.61 -54.76
CA LYS A 9 5.21 55.43 -53.90
C LYS A 9 6.55 55.36 -53.18
N ILE A 10 6.50 55.06 -51.89
CA ILE A 10 7.69 54.95 -51.05
C ILE A 10 8.14 53.49 -51.05
N THR A 11 9.37 53.23 -51.49
CA THR A 11 9.99 51.90 -51.43
C THR A 11 10.66 51.69 -50.08
N LEU A 12 10.24 50.69 -49.31
CA LEU A 12 10.80 50.34 -48.00
C LEU A 12 11.14 48.85 -47.95
N SER A 13 12.21 48.50 -47.24
CA SER A 13 12.43 47.10 -46.83
C SER A 13 11.46 46.72 -45.71
N ARG A 14 11.19 45.42 -45.53
CA ARG A 14 10.43 44.92 -44.36
C ARG A 14 11.07 45.32 -43.03
N ASP A 15 12.39 45.31 -42.96
CA ASP A 15 13.13 45.72 -41.77
C ASP A 15 12.96 47.22 -41.48
N ASP A 16 12.98 48.04 -42.54
CA ASP A 16 12.78 49.48 -42.42
C ASP A 16 11.35 49.79 -41.94
N LEU A 17 10.35 49.09 -42.48
CA LEU A 17 8.96 49.20 -42.04
C LEU A 17 8.82 48.84 -40.55
N ARG A 18 9.44 47.73 -40.13
CA ARG A 18 9.41 47.29 -38.72
C ARG A 18 10.15 48.27 -37.81
N TYR A 19 11.28 48.80 -38.26
CA TYR A 19 12.05 49.79 -37.52
C TYR A 19 11.25 51.08 -37.31
N VAL A 20 10.63 51.62 -38.37
CA VAL A 20 9.79 52.82 -38.30
C VAL A 20 8.57 52.59 -37.41
N TYR A 21 7.90 51.45 -37.55
CA TYR A 21 6.77 51.07 -36.71
C TYR A 21 7.17 51.02 -35.22
N ASN A 22 8.26 50.33 -34.90
CA ASN A 22 8.75 50.20 -33.52
C ASN A 22 9.18 51.55 -32.93
N GLN A 23 9.87 52.38 -33.71
CA GLN A 23 10.29 53.70 -33.24
C GLN A 23 9.09 54.59 -32.92
N LEU A 24 8.04 54.52 -33.74
CA LEU A 24 6.82 55.25 -33.53
C LEU A 24 6.04 54.70 -32.33
N TYR A 25 5.94 53.37 -32.20
CA TYR A 25 5.34 52.72 -31.05
C TYR A 25 6.03 53.13 -29.73
N ILE A 26 7.36 53.07 -29.66
CA ILE A 26 8.13 53.49 -28.48
C ILE A 26 7.84 54.95 -28.16
N SER A 27 7.90 55.85 -29.16
CA SER A 27 7.63 57.27 -28.93
C SER A 27 6.21 57.54 -28.43
N THR A 28 5.21 56.80 -28.94
CA THR A 28 3.82 56.92 -28.46
C THR A 28 3.67 56.40 -27.04
N MET A 29 4.33 55.30 -26.70
CA MET A 29 4.30 54.74 -25.35
C MET A 29 5.02 55.63 -24.34
N ASP A 30 6.15 56.23 -24.73
CA ASP A 30 6.88 57.21 -23.91
C ASP A 30 6.04 58.46 -23.64
N ARG A 31 5.34 58.97 -24.66
CA ARG A 31 4.37 60.07 -24.49
C ARG A 31 3.19 59.67 -23.61
N LEU A 32 2.68 58.44 -23.76
CA LEU A 32 1.59 57.93 -22.92
C LEU A 32 2.04 57.85 -21.46
N ASN A 33 3.24 57.35 -21.20
CA ASN A 33 3.84 57.25 -19.87
C ASN A 33 4.14 58.62 -19.24
N LEU A 34 4.39 59.66 -20.06
CA LEU A 34 4.61 61.02 -19.58
C LEU A 34 3.30 61.71 -19.16
N HIS A 35 2.20 61.43 -19.85
CA HIS A 35 0.92 62.12 -19.66
C HIS A 35 -0.06 61.37 -18.75
N LEU A 36 0.14 60.08 -18.52
CA LEU A 36 -0.65 59.27 -17.60
C LEU A 36 0.20 58.77 -16.42
N PRO A 37 -0.35 58.71 -15.20
CA PRO A 37 0.37 58.23 -14.03
C PRO A 37 0.88 56.79 -14.22
N THR A 38 2.08 56.52 -13.73
CA THR A 38 2.76 55.22 -13.84
C THR A 38 2.36 54.29 -12.68
N GLU A 39 1.06 54.14 -12.44
CA GLU A 39 0.60 53.03 -11.61
C GLU A 39 0.69 51.75 -12.45
N GLU A 40 1.24 50.67 -11.88
CA GLU A 40 1.62 49.44 -12.60
C GLU A 40 0.47 48.75 -13.33
N ASN A 41 -0.79 49.13 -13.08
CA ASN A 41 -1.95 48.49 -13.69
C ASN A 41 -3.19 49.40 -13.79
N ASP A 42 -3.03 50.62 -14.32
CA ASP A 42 -4.17 51.51 -14.57
C ASP A 42 -5.02 50.99 -15.75
N PRO A 43 -6.31 50.65 -15.55
CA PRO A 43 -7.19 50.20 -16.62
C PRO A 43 -7.36 51.24 -17.74
N MET A 44 -7.31 52.53 -17.41
CA MET A 44 -7.45 53.61 -18.40
C MET A 44 -6.23 53.68 -19.30
N LYS A 45 -5.02 53.52 -18.73
CA LYS A 45 -3.77 53.48 -19.49
C LYS A 45 -3.74 52.30 -20.47
N ASN A 46 -4.18 51.13 -20.03
CA ASN A 46 -4.25 49.94 -20.89
C ASN A 46 -5.27 50.10 -22.03
N GLN A 47 -6.42 50.72 -21.76
CA GLN A 47 -7.42 51.03 -22.79
C GLN A 47 -6.87 52.02 -23.82
N VAL A 48 -6.22 53.10 -23.38
CA VAL A 48 -5.62 54.09 -24.28
C VAL A 48 -4.47 53.47 -25.08
N ALA A 49 -3.63 52.64 -24.47
CA ALA A 49 -2.57 51.92 -25.16
C ALA A 49 -3.12 50.99 -26.27
N THR A 50 -4.25 50.32 -25.99
CA THR A 50 -4.93 49.47 -26.99
C THR A 50 -5.45 50.29 -28.16
N ILE A 51 -6.13 51.41 -27.89
CA ILE A 51 -6.65 52.33 -28.93
C ILE A 51 -5.52 52.91 -29.76
N LEU A 52 -4.41 53.30 -29.13
CA LEU A 52 -3.24 53.82 -29.84
C LEU A 52 -2.62 52.74 -30.73
N ASN A 53 -2.48 51.52 -30.24
CA ASN A 53 -1.95 50.41 -31.04
C ASN A 53 -2.84 50.11 -32.26
N GLU A 54 -4.15 50.08 -32.09
CA GLU A 54 -5.11 49.91 -33.18
C GLU A 54 -5.04 51.08 -34.18
N PHE A 55 -4.93 52.31 -33.68
CA PHE A 55 -4.75 53.49 -34.52
C PHE A 55 -3.47 53.42 -35.36
N LEU A 56 -2.35 53.00 -34.77
CA LEU A 56 -1.10 52.84 -35.51
C LEU A 56 -1.22 51.78 -36.61
N LEU A 57 -1.83 50.64 -36.31
CA LEU A 57 -2.07 49.60 -37.32
C LEU A 57 -2.93 50.13 -38.47
N ASN A 58 -4.02 50.85 -38.16
CA ASN A 58 -4.88 51.44 -39.19
C ASN A 58 -4.16 52.48 -40.04
N VAL A 59 -3.32 53.34 -39.46
CA VAL A 59 -2.54 54.34 -40.21
C VAL A 59 -1.57 53.69 -41.17
N PHE A 60 -0.89 52.63 -40.74
CA PHE A 60 -0.01 51.89 -41.62
C PHE A 60 -0.81 51.15 -42.70
N ASP A 61 -1.92 50.50 -42.35
CA ASP A 61 -2.78 49.81 -43.32
C ASP A 61 -3.37 50.76 -44.37
N ASP A 62 -3.73 51.98 -43.99
CA ASP A 62 -4.14 53.04 -44.92
C ASP A 62 -2.96 53.46 -45.81
N ALA A 63 -1.77 53.61 -45.23
CA ALA A 63 -0.54 53.97 -45.95
C ALA A 63 -0.04 52.87 -46.88
N ARG A 64 -0.47 51.61 -46.70
CA ARG A 64 -0.07 50.44 -47.50
C ARG A 64 -0.17 50.66 -49.01
N HIS A 65 -1.22 51.32 -49.47
CA HIS A 65 -1.44 51.60 -50.90
C HIS A 65 -0.40 52.56 -51.51
N SER A 66 0.34 53.27 -50.65
CA SER A 66 1.40 54.20 -51.00
C SER A 66 2.81 53.62 -50.76
N LEU A 67 2.92 52.38 -50.25
CA LEU A 67 4.18 51.72 -49.92
C LEU A 67 4.45 50.53 -50.86
N ILE A 68 5.71 50.37 -51.25
CA ILE A 68 6.20 49.17 -51.93
C ILE A 68 7.17 48.49 -50.98
N VAL A 69 6.85 47.27 -50.54
CA VAL A 69 7.65 46.50 -49.58
C VAL A 69 8.42 45.43 -50.32
N ASP A 70 9.75 45.43 -50.25
CA ASP A 70 10.65 44.46 -50.92
C ASP A 70 10.33 44.25 -52.43
N GLY A 71 9.94 45.33 -53.12
CA GLY A 71 9.62 45.31 -54.56
C GLY A 71 8.27 44.66 -54.92
N VAL A 72 7.47 44.27 -53.94
CA VAL A 72 6.12 43.72 -54.12
C VAL A 72 5.12 44.69 -53.48
N ALA A 73 4.07 45.03 -54.23
CA ALA A 73 2.89 45.63 -53.64
C ALA A 73 2.12 44.53 -52.88
N ASP A 74 2.49 44.28 -51.63
CA ASP A 74 1.78 43.33 -50.77
C ASP A 74 0.39 43.90 -50.42
N ASP A 75 -0.68 43.24 -50.87
CA ASP A 75 -2.09 43.56 -50.51
C ASP A 75 -2.49 42.92 -49.15
N LYS A 76 -1.51 42.40 -48.42
CA LYS A 76 -1.69 41.80 -47.10
C LYS A 76 -1.84 42.89 -46.03
N PRO A 77 -2.57 42.64 -44.93
CA PRO A 77 -2.58 43.58 -43.82
C PRO A 77 -1.18 43.70 -43.23
N ILE A 78 -0.78 44.90 -42.81
CA ILE A 78 0.58 45.16 -42.29
C ILE A 78 0.81 44.42 -40.97
N SER A 79 -0.25 44.09 -40.23
CA SER A 79 -0.17 43.18 -39.09
C SER A 79 0.46 41.83 -39.46
N GLU A 80 0.18 41.29 -40.66
CA GLU A 80 0.76 40.03 -41.13
C GLU A 80 2.23 40.24 -41.53
N VAL A 81 2.55 41.35 -42.21
CA VAL A 81 3.93 41.69 -42.60
C VAL A 81 4.85 41.89 -41.39
N LEU A 82 4.35 42.52 -40.33
CA LEU A 82 5.08 42.72 -39.07
C LEU A 82 5.15 41.45 -38.20
N ALA A 83 4.16 40.55 -38.31
CA ALA A 83 4.09 39.31 -37.55
C ALA A 83 4.89 38.16 -38.17
N LEU A 84 5.38 38.27 -39.40
CA LEU A 84 6.35 37.31 -39.93
C LEU A 84 7.72 37.61 -39.32
N PRO A 85 8.23 36.80 -38.37
CA PRO A 85 9.63 36.87 -38.04
C PRO A 85 10.42 36.49 -39.29
N GLU A 86 11.46 37.26 -39.61
CA GLU A 86 12.51 36.80 -40.50
C GLU A 86 12.88 35.38 -40.07
N ARG A 87 12.83 34.41 -40.99
CA ARG A 87 13.43 33.10 -40.76
C ARG A 87 14.95 33.23 -40.76
N GLN A 88 15.51 33.94 -39.78
CA GLN A 88 16.77 33.50 -39.21
C GLN A 88 16.39 32.31 -38.35
N GLU A 89 16.52 31.11 -38.92
CA GLU A 89 16.48 29.87 -38.14
C GLU A 89 17.57 29.98 -37.08
N VAL A 90 17.20 30.43 -35.88
CA VAL A 90 18.00 30.28 -34.68
C VAL A 90 17.99 28.79 -34.40
N VAL A 91 18.90 28.06 -35.06
CA VAL A 91 19.12 26.64 -34.79
C VAL A 91 19.64 26.58 -33.37
N GLU A 92 18.82 26.06 -32.47
CA GLU A 92 19.23 25.81 -31.10
C GLU A 92 20.48 24.92 -31.11
N PRO A 93 21.56 25.30 -30.41
CA PRO A 93 22.76 24.49 -30.36
C PRO A 93 22.44 23.13 -29.72
N PHE A 94 22.92 22.06 -30.33
CA PHE A 94 22.69 20.72 -29.82
C PHE A 94 23.42 20.53 -28.48
N ASP A 95 22.66 20.41 -27.40
CA ASP A 95 23.19 20.12 -26.07
C ASP A 95 23.56 18.62 -25.96
N VAL A 96 24.88 18.36 -26.00
CA VAL A 96 25.44 17.02 -25.90
C VAL A 96 25.24 16.44 -24.50
N GLU A 97 25.27 17.27 -23.45
CA GLU A 97 25.10 16.83 -22.07
C GLU A 97 23.67 16.37 -21.83
N LEU A 98 22.69 17.16 -22.28
CA LEU A 98 21.27 16.81 -22.17
C LEU A 98 20.95 15.52 -22.94
N ASN A 99 21.52 15.35 -24.14
CA ASN A 99 21.34 14.12 -24.91
C ASN A 99 21.99 12.90 -24.23
N GLN A 100 23.13 13.09 -23.56
CA GLN A 100 23.75 12.00 -22.81
C GLN A 100 22.87 11.60 -21.61
N GLN A 101 22.35 12.58 -20.86
CA GLN A 101 21.39 12.33 -19.78
C GLN A 101 20.12 11.62 -20.28
N LEU A 102 19.60 12.01 -21.45
CA LEU A 102 18.46 11.35 -22.07
C LEU A 102 18.78 9.89 -22.41
N LYS A 103 19.97 9.60 -22.94
CA LYS A 103 20.38 8.23 -23.24
C LYS A 103 20.54 7.39 -21.98
N ASP A 104 21.16 7.95 -20.95
CA ASP A 104 21.40 7.25 -19.68
C ASP A 104 20.07 6.92 -19.00
N THR A 105 19.15 7.89 -18.92
CA THR A 105 17.80 7.69 -18.37
C THR A 105 16.97 6.69 -19.18
N LEU A 106 17.09 6.71 -20.51
CA LEU A 106 16.42 5.75 -21.38
C LEU A 106 16.97 4.33 -21.16
N LEU A 107 18.28 4.19 -20.99
CA LEU A 107 18.92 2.91 -20.70
C LEU A 107 18.54 2.37 -19.32
N GLU A 108 18.46 3.23 -18.29
CA GLU A 108 17.93 2.85 -16.98
C GLU A 108 16.47 2.38 -17.06
N PHE A 109 15.65 3.10 -17.81
CA PHE A 109 14.26 2.74 -18.05
C PHE A 109 14.12 1.39 -18.75
N GLU A 110 14.90 1.14 -19.80
CA GLU A 110 14.93 -0.15 -20.49
C GLU A 110 15.34 -1.30 -19.56
N ASN A 111 16.38 -1.09 -18.74
CA ASN A 111 16.83 -2.08 -17.77
C ASN A 111 15.75 -2.40 -16.72
N GLU A 112 15.04 -1.39 -16.22
CA GLU A 112 13.98 -1.61 -15.23
C GLU A 112 12.76 -2.30 -15.86
N ILE A 113 12.44 -2.03 -17.13
CA ILE A 113 11.43 -2.80 -17.88
C ILE A 113 11.84 -4.26 -17.99
N VAL A 114 13.09 -4.55 -18.40
CA VAL A 114 13.58 -5.92 -18.51
C VAL A 114 13.52 -6.62 -17.15
N LYS A 115 13.96 -5.96 -16.08
CA LYS A 115 13.90 -6.49 -14.72
C LYS A 115 12.47 -6.74 -14.23
N SER A 116 11.54 -5.82 -14.50
CA SER A 116 10.13 -6.00 -14.13
C SER A 116 9.49 -7.16 -14.90
N THR A 117 9.78 -7.27 -16.19
CA THR A 117 9.24 -8.35 -17.02
C THR A 117 9.82 -9.72 -16.65
N THR A 118 11.10 -9.82 -16.32
CA THR A 118 11.71 -11.06 -15.80
C THR A 118 11.12 -11.42 -14.44
N GLN A 119 11.01 -10.47 -13.51
CA GLN A 119 10.39 -10.70 -12.20
C GLN A 119 8.94 -11.17 -12.32
N LYS A 120 8.12 -10.54 -13.16
CA LYS A 120 6.73 -10.96 -13.41
C LYS A 120 6.63 -12.38 -13.99
N ARG A 121 7.64 -12.82 -14.75
CA ARG A 121 7.68 -14.16 -15.34
C ARG A 121 8.24 -15.22 -14.37
N GLU A 122 9.23 -14.85 -13.56
CA GLU A 122 10.01 -15.79 -12.76
C GLU A 122 9.50 -15.92 -11.33
N LEU A 123 9.07 -14.83 -10.68
CA LEU A 123 8.56 -14.88 -9.31
C LEU A 123 7.34 -15.81 -9.16
N PRO A 124 6.32 -15.77 -10.05
CA PRO A 124 5.19 -16.69 -9.91
C PRO A 124 5.61 -18.16 -10.09
N LYS A 125 6.56 -18.44 -10.98
CA LYS A 125 7.07 -19.80 -11.21
C LYS A 125 7.86 -20.30 -10.01
N GLN A 126 8.72 -19.45 -9.44
CA GLN A 126 9.49 -19.79 -8.24
C GLN A 126 8.57 -19.97 -7.03
N ALA A 127 7.59 -19.08 -6.83
CA ALA A 127 6.61 -19.21 -5.76
C ALA A 127 5.79 -20.50 -5.92
N ALA A 128 5.29 -20.80 -7.13
CA ALA A 128 4.55 -22.04 -7.40
C ALA A 128 5.41 -23.28 -7.09
N ALA A 129 6.68 -23.30 -7.54
CA ALA A 129 7.58 -24.41 -7.27
C ALA A 129 7.91 -24.58 -5.77
N GLU A 130 8.06 -23.50 -5.01
CA GLU A 130 8.25 -23.57 -3.57
C GLU A 130 6.99 -24.03 -2.83
N TYR A 131 5.80 -23.59 -3.27
CA TYR A 131 4.53 -24.07 -2.73
C TYR A 131 4.31 -25.55 -3.04
N GLU A 132 4.63 -26.01 -4.24
CA GLU A 132 4.54 -27.42 -4.62
C GLU A 132 5.43 -28.28 -3.72
N LYS A 133 6.71 -27.92 -3.53
CA LYS A 133 7.61 -28.60 -2.59
C LYS A 133 7.10 -28.57 -1.15
N PHE A 134 6.46 -27.48 -0.74
CA PHE A 134 5.90 -27.36 0.61
C PHE A 134 4.69 -28.29 0.78
N VAL A 135 3.79 -28.33 -0.20
CA VAL A 135 2.64 -29.24 -0.22
C VAL A 135 3.12 -30.69 -0.23
N ASP A 136 4.06 -31.06 -1.10
CA ASP A 136 4.62 -32.42 -1.16
C ASP A 136 5.20 -32.86 0.19
N ARG A 137 5.89 -31.94 0.90
CA ARG A 137 6.45 -32.23 2.23
C ARG A 137 5.36 -32.42 3.28
N VAL A 138 4.31 -31.59 3.24
CA VAL A 138 3.17 -31.72 4.15
C VAL A 138 2.42 -33.02 3.86
N ASP A 139 2.18 -33.36 2.60
CA ASP A 139 1.51 -34.59 2.17
C ASP A 139 2.32 -35.82 2.58
N GLN A 140 3.66 -35.79 2.45
CA GLN A 140 4.54 -36.84 2.99
C GLN A 140 4.40 -36.96 4.52
N GLY A 141 4.45 -35.85 5.26
CA GLY A 141 4.31 -35.86 6.71
C GLY A 141 2.94 -36.36 7.19
N VAL A 142 1.86 -35.97 6.49
CA VAL A 142 0.51 -36.46 6.76
C VAL A 142 0.40 -37.95 6.43
N SER A 143 0.96 -38.39 5.30
CA SER A 143 0.97 -39.80 4.90
C SER A 143 1.75 -40.67 5.89
N GLU A 144 2.89 -40.19 6.41
CA GLU A 144 3.63 -40.88 7.47
C GLU A 144 2.84 -40.96 8.77
N TYR A 145 2.10 -39.91 9.13
CA TYR A 145 1.27 -39.90 10.33
C TYR A 145 0.05 -40.82 10.20
N LEU A 146 -0.60 -40.82 9.04
CA LEU A 146 -1.68 -41.75 8.71
C LEU A 146 -1.18 -43.20 8.72
N ALA A 147 0.01 -43.48 8.15
CA ALA A 147 0.60 -44.81 8.19
C ALA A 147 0.86 -45.28 9.63
N LYS A 148 1.27 -44.39 10.54
CA LYS A 148 1.43 -44.72 11.97
C LYS A 148 0.09 -44.98 12.65
N ILE A 149 -0.95 -44.20 12.33
CA ILE A 149 -2.30 -44.46 12.84
C ILE A 149 -2.82 -45.79 12.32
N ASP A 150 -2.66 -46.09 11.04
CA ASP A 150 -3.07 -47.36 10.45
C ASP A 150 -2.30 -48.53 11.08
N GLU A 151 -1.00 -48.38 11.37
CA GLU A 151 -0.20 -49.38 12.10
C GLU A 151 -0.70 -49.55 13.54
N GLU A 152 -1.00 -48.46 14.26
CA GLU A 152 -1.60 -48.53 15.61
C GLU A 152 -2.99 -49.17 15.59
N VAL A 153 -3.81 -48.85 14.60
CA VAL A 153 -5.15 -49.44 14.40
C VAL A 153 -5.04 -50.89 13.96
N GLU A 154 -4.05 -51.29 13.17
CA GLU A 154 -3.77 -52.69 12.86
C GLU A 154 -3.26 -53.44 14.08
N VAL A 155 -2.44 -52.83 14.95
CA VAL A 155 -2.04 -53.45 16.23
C VAL A 155 -3.24 -53.61 17.14
N ILE A 156 -4.12 -52.61 17.23
CA ILE A 156 -5.37 -52.69 18.00
C ILE A 156 -6.32 -53.72 17.39
N ASN A 157 -6.52 -53.74 16.07
CA ASN A 157 -7.37 -54.73 15.39
C ASN A 157 -6.76 -56.13 15.44
N ASN A 158 -5.44 -56.29 15.45
CA ASN A 158 -4.78 -57.58 15.65
C ASN A 158 -4.82 -58.02 17.12
N GLN A 159 -4.90 -57.07 18.06
CA GLN A 159 -5.18 -57.33 19.49
C GLN A 159 -6.67 -57.56 19.76
N GLU A 160 -7.59 -56.97 18.99
CA GLU A 160 -9.04 -57.21 19.02
C GLU A 160 -9.46 -58.39 18.13
N SER A 161 -8.56 -58.88 17.27
CA SER A 161 -8.55 -60.24 16.75
C SER A 161 -7.72 -61.17 17.64
N PHE A 162 -7.59 -60.85 18.94
CA PHE A 162 -7.90 -61.89 19.90
C PHE A 162 -9.37 -62.19 19.70
N ASP A 163 -9.63 -63.32 19.04
CA ASP A 163 -10.86 -64.04 19.23
C ASP A 163 -11.25 -63.90 20.71
N PHE A 164 -12.28 -63.10 21.00
CA PHE A 164 -12.98 -63.20 22.25
C PHE A 164 -13.81 -64.49 22.14
N GLU A 165 -13.12 -65.61 21.94
CA GLU A 165 -13.41 -66.79 22.72
C GLU A 165 -13.42 -66.25 24.15
N ILE A 166 -14.65 -66.05 24.63
CA ILE A 166 -14.93 -66.25 26.04
C ILE A 166 -14.47 -67.69 26.27
N GLU A 167 -13.17 -67.86 26.45
CA GLU A 167 -12.62 -68.97 27.17
C GLU A 167 -13.29 -68.79 28.51
N ASP A 168 -14.41 -69.51 28.69
CA ASP A 168 -14.93 -69.94 29.97
C ASP A 168 -13.76 -70.63 30.67
N LYS A 169 -12.77 -69.85 31.09
CA LYS A 169 -11.93 -70.22 32.21
C LYS A 169 -12.95 -70.42 33.28
N ASP A 170 -13.12 -71.67 33.67
CA ASP A 170 -13.80 -72.11 34.88
C ASP A 170 -13.21 -71.32 36.05
N ILE A 171 -13.56 -70.04 36.17
CA ILE A 171 -13.41 -69.28 37.39
C ILE A 171 -14.34 -70.06 38.33
N PRO A 172 -13.82 -70.69 39.39
CA PRO A 172 -14.64 -71.51 40.26
C PRO A 172 -15.67 -70.59 40.90
N TYR A 173 -16.86 -70.54 40.30
CA TYR A 173 -17.96 -69.66 40.69
C TYR A 173 -18.31 -69.87 42.16
N GLU A 174 -18.09 -71.09 42.65
CA GLU A 174 -18.27 -71.45 44.05
C GLU A 174 -17.24 -70.78 44.98
N GLU A 175 -15.99 -70.62 44.56
CA GLU A 175 -14.98 -69.93 45.38
C GLU A 175 -15.24 -68.43 45.43
N LEU A 176 -15.63 -67.82 44.30
CA LEU A 176 -16.01 -66.41 44.25
C LEU A 176 -17.27 -66.15 45.08
N ARG A 177 -18.26 -67.04 44.97
CA ARG A 177 -19.49 -67.00 45.76
C ARG A 177 -19.22 -67.19 47.24
N ALA A 178 -18.34 -68.13 47.62
CA ALA A 178 -17.94 -68.33 49.01
C ALA A 178 -17.24 -67.09 49.59
N LYS A 179 -16.31 -66.49 48.84
CA LYS A 179 -15.65 -65.23 49.25
C LYS A 179 -16.64 -64.08 49.37
N TYR A 180 -17.60 -63.98 48.45
CA TYR A 180 -18.63 -62.96 48.51
C TYR A 180 -19.53 -63.12 49.75
N LEU A 181 -19.95 -64.35 50.06
CA LEU A 181 -20.75 -64.63 51.26
C LEU A 181 -19.96 -64.37 52.55
N ASP A 182 -18.69 -64.75 52.61
CA ASP A 182 -17.79 -64.43 53.74
C ASP A 182 -17.63 -62.92 53.94
N THR A 183 -17.51 -62.14 52.86
CA THR A 183 -17.46 -60.67 52.96
C THR A 183 -18.77 -60.06 53.44
N LEU A 184 -19.91 -60.65 53.07
CA LEU A 184 -21.23 -60.21 53.54
C LEU A 184 -21.41 -60.50 55.03
N GLU A 185 -20.97 -61.67 55.50
CA GLU A 185 -21.01 -62.04 56.91
C GLU A 185 -20.11 -61.11 57.75
N LYS A 186 -18.89 -60.85 57.30
CA LYS A 186 -17.98 -59.88 57.94
C LYS A 186 -18.55 -58.47 57.95
N LEU A 187 -19.30 -58.08 56.93
CA LEU A 187 -19.93 -56.76 56.87
C LEU A 187 -21.10 -56.66 57.85
N ASP A 188 -21.87 -57.74 58.05
CA ASP A 188 -22.92 -57.77 59.07
C ASP A 188 -22.33 -57.77 60.49
N GLU A 189 -21.25 -58.52 60.72
CA GLU A 189 -20.51 -58.49 61.99
C GLU A 189 -19.96 -57.08 62.28
N LEU A 190 -19.33 -56.43 61.30
CA LEU A 190 -18.85 -55.07 61.44
C LEU A 190 -19.98 -54.08 61.74
N LYS A 191 -21.13 -54.23 61.09
CA LYS A 191 -22.30 -53.39 61.34
C LYS A 191 -22.79 -53.51 62.79
N GLN A 192 -22.64 -54.68 63.43
CA GLN A 192 -22.99 -54.87 64.83
C GLN A 192 -21.92 -54.32 65.79
N ILE A 193 -20.63 -54.48 65.46
CA ILE A 193 -19.51 -54.05 66.33
C ILE A 193 -19.31 -52.53 66.31
N VAL A 194 -19.50 -51.86 65.17
CA VAL A 194 -19.30 -50.40 65.04
C VAL A 194 -20.07 -49.60 66.11
N PRO A 195 -21.39 -49.77 66.31
CA PRO A 195 -22.13 -49.00 67.31
C PRO A 195 -21.73 -49.36 68.76
N GLU A 196 -21.29 -50.60 69.01
CA GLU A 196 -20.76 -50.98 70.34
C GLU A 196 -19.44 -50.27 70.62
N THR A 197 -18.53 -50.23 69.64
CA THR A 197 -17.25 -49.52 69.76
C THR A 197 -17.42 -48.01 69.89
N GLU A 198 -18.38 -47.42 69.17
CA GLU A 198 -18.74 -46.00 69.30
C GLU A 198 -19.25 -45.71 70.72
N SER A 199 -20.20 -46.51 71.21
CA SER A 199 -20.73 -46.38 72.57
C SER A 199 -19.65 -46.55 73.65
N ARG A 200 -18.69 -47.47 73.44
CA ARG A 200 -17.55 -47.65 74.34
C ARG A 200 -16.62 -46.45 74.32
N LEU A 201 -16.32 -45.91 73.14
CA LEU A 201 -15.47 -44.74 72.98
C LEU A 201 -16.10 -43.49 73.62
N GLU A 202 -17.41 -43.31 73.48
CA GLU A 202 -18.14 -42.24 74.18
C GLU A 202 -18.04 -42.37 75.71
N ARG A 203 -18.18 -43.60 76.25
CA ARG A 203 -18.00 -43.84 77.69
C ARG A 203 -16.58 -43.52 78.14
N ASP A 204 -15.57 -43.97 77.40
CA ASP A 204 -14.18 -43.72 77.72
C ASP A 204 -13.88 -42.20 77.67
N LEU A 205 -14.38 -41.48 76.67
CA LEU A 205 -14.31 -40.01 76.61
C LEU A 205 -15.00 -39.32 77.79
N GLN A 206 -16.18 -39.77 78.19
CA GLN A 206 -16.87 -39.25 79.38
C GLN A 206 -16.06 -39.50 80.65
N THR A 207 -15.43 -40.68 80.79
CA THR A 207 -14.55 -40.95 81.94
C THR A 207 -13.29 -40.10 81.93
N MET A 208 -12.67 -39.87 80.76
CA MET A 208 -11.54 -38.95 80.63
C MET A 208 -11.92 -37.52 81.00
N ALA A 209 -13.04 -37.01 80.48
CA ALA A 209 -13.54 -35.68 80.82
C ALA A 209 -13.86 -35.54 82.32
N PHE A 210 -14.40 -36.59 82.95
CA PHE A 210 -14.61 -36.61 84.40
C PHE A 210 -13.30 -36.59 85.18
N LEU A 211 -12.30 -37.38 84.76
CA LEU A 211 -10.97 -37.40 85.39
C LEU A 211 -10.25 -36.05 85.23
N GLU A 212 -10.36 -35.42 84.06
CA GLU A 212 -9.80 -34.09 83.80
C GLU A 212 -10.47 -33.04 84.69
N GLN A 213 -11.81 -33.04 84.79
CA GLN A 213 -12.52 -32.15 85.71
C GLN A 213 -12.17 -32.42 87.17
N ALA A 214 -12.01 -33.68 87.59
CA ALA A 214 -11.59 -34.03 88.94
C ALA A 214 -10.16 -33.55 89.24
N TYR A 215 -9.25 -33.72 88.28
CA TYR A 215 -7.88 -33.22 88.36
C TYR A 215 -7.82 -31.69 88.45
N GLU A 216 -8.60 -30.98 87.62
CA GLU A 216 -8.72 -29.53 87.69
C GLU A 216 -9.29 -29.05 89.03
N ARG A 217 -10.27 -29.76 89.61
CA ARG A 217 -10.82 -29.44 90.94
C ARG A 217 -9.77 -29.63 92.03
N GLN A 218 -9.03 -30.72 92.02
CA GLN A 218 -7.95 -30.95 92.99
C GLN A 218 -6.87 -29.85 92.89
N LYS A 219 -6.49 -29.46 91.66
CA LYS A 219 -5.54 -28.37 91.44
C LYS A 219 -6.05 -27.00 91.90
N ARG A 220 -7.37 -26.78 91.93
CA ARG A 220 -8.00 -25.57 92.49
C ARG A 220 -8.13 -25.60 94.02
N GLU A 221 -8.19 -26.78 94.63
CA GLU A 221 -8.24 -26.95 96.10
C GLU A 221 -6.83 -26.91 96.74
N GLU A 222 -5.77 -27.15 95.95
CA GLU A 222 -4.36 -27.02 96.36
C GLU A 222 -3.78 -25.59 96.18
N LEU A 223 -4.58 -24.62 95.73
CA LEU A 223 -4.25 -23.18 95.61
C LEU A 223 -5.02 -22.35 96.64
#